data_AF-A0A930RGJ6-F1
#
_entry.id   AF-A0A930RGJ6-F1
#
_cell.length_a   1.000
_cell.length_b   1.000
_cell.length_c   1.000
_cell.angle_alpha   90.00
_cell.angle_beta   90.00
_cell.angle_gamma   90.00
#
_symmetry.space_group_name_H-M   'P 1'
#
loop_
_entity.id
_entity.type
_entity.pdbx_description
1 polymer ?
#
loop_
_entity_poly.entity_id
_entity_poly.type
_entity_poly.pdbx_seq_one_letter_code
_entity_poly.pdbx_strand_id
1 'polypeptide(L)'
;TKLVTKAADNPVISEKDNKFGTIYWNGDAEGSIDMTGHRLGIKAGPGGHGLLPEEGKQAGWERTPNAITVYSGTLTVKNVKGMDIESDPTGSLYGRGIFVMGYPGGADHMSGKGHAKLVIENDDDPAHAVKIRVNDTGEDFGAIEARKNMGSAEVDIKGLVDIDSKMWRAVESHGARVSIGGGVIKGTDVASIAAYSNGKVFVNAKLNDDGSVSATSAERPVQITGDISAEGGGHIVLGLSNEKSYFKGLASTDINGILDGATGQWGYNPGDVSMRLANGATWEHKQVGTGYHHKKETGSNEKGIAMDSRVTRLDADKGVLKQFDPHKLTIDSYSGNMHLVYEHAGDGTNTNDYKAGDVHIKKAAAGSAVTMVTDSSGVAVNDETAVRKTLNALAGKLYYDGYVSGERNLSGKAMIAEGLTAS
;
A
#
# COMPACT_ATOMS: atom_id res chain seq x y z
N THR A 1 -19.76 -16.74 13.77
CA THR A 1 -20.38 -17.50 12.66
C THR A 1 -19.34 -17.79 11.60
N LYS A 2 -19.37 -18.96 10.93
CA LYS A 2 -18.47 -19.29 9.81
C LYS A 2 -19.30 -19.60 8.56
N LEU A 3 -19.08 -18.83 7.50
CA LEU A 3 -19.66 -19.04 6.18
C LEU A 3 -18.59 -19.66 5.28
N VAL A 4 -18.94 -20.71 4.54
CA VAL A 4 -18.01 -21.42 3.65
C VAL A 4 -18.68 -21.68 2.33
N THR A 5 -17.99 -21.43 1.23
CA THR A 5 -18.50 -21.66 -0.13
C THR A 5 -17.41 -22.16 -1.05
N LYS A 6 -17.69 -23.22 -1.80
CA LYS A 6 -16.78 -23.83 -2.77
C LYS A 6 -17.36 -23.73 -4.18
N ALA A 7 -16.50 -23.79 -5.20
CA ALA A 7 -16.96 -23.82 -6.60
C ALA A 7 -17.92 -25.00 -6.87
N ALA A 8 -17.73 -26.12 -6.17
CA ALA A 8 -18.55 -27.34 -6.26
C ALA A 8 -19.96 -27.21 -5.68
N ASP A 9 -20.21 -26.20 -4.84
CA ASP A 9 -21.52 -26.01 -4.21
C ASP A 9 -22.53 -25.33 -5.15
N ASN A 10 -22.15 -25.13 -6.42
CA ASN A 10 -22.85 -24.32 -7.42
C ASN A 10 -23.33 -22.96 -6.86
N PRO A 11 -22.40 -22.13 -6.35
CA PRO A 11 -22.74 -20.91 -5.64
C PRO A 11 -23.38 -19.86 -6.56
N VAL A 12 -24.07 -18.90 -5.94
CA VAL A 12 -24.61 -17.74 -6.65
C VAL A 12 -23.47 -16.98 -7.32
N ILE A 13 -23.65 -16.73 -8.61
CA ILE A 13 -22.77 -15.93 -9.48
C ILE A 13 -23.62 -14.95 -10.28
N SER A 14 -23.02 -13.88 -10.80
CA SER A 14 -23.70 -13.09 -11.85
C SER A 14 -23.66 -13.85 -13.17
N GLU A 15 -24.72 -13.71 -13.98
CA GLU A 15 -24.72 -14.23 -15.35
C GLU A 15 -23.54 -13.64 -16.13
N LYS A 16 -22.78 -14.52 -16.81
CA LYS A 16 -21.52 -14.20 -17.55
C LYS A 16 -20.34 -13.76 -16.68
N ASP A 17 -20.40 -13.96 -15.37
CA ASP A 17 -19.27 -13.75 -14.47
C ASP A 17 -18.69 -15.07 -13.97
N ASN A 18 -17.39 -15.09 -13.84
CA ASN A 18 -16.60 -16.26 -13.48
C ASN A 18 -16.15 -16.20 -12.00
N LYS A 19 -16.62 -15.19 -11.26
CA LYS A 19 -16.36 -14.98 -9.84
C LYS A 19 -17.53 -15.47 -9.01
N PHE A 20 -17.23 -16.14 -7.91
CA PHE A 20 -18.21 -16.47 -6.88
C PHE A 20 -17.73 -15.96 -5.53
N GLY A 21 -18.67 -15.74 -4.61
CA GLY A 21 -18.32 -15.37 -3.25
C GLY A 21 -19.22 -15.94 -2.20
N THR A 22 -18.67 -16.04 -0.99
CA THR A 22 -19.44 -16.46 0.18
C THR A 22 -20.44 -15.40 0.60
N ILE A 23 -20.08 -14.13 0.41
CA ILE A 23 -21.02 -13.00 0.46
C ILE A 23 -21.01 -12.35 -0.93
N TYR A 24 -22.19 -12.29 -1.55
CA TYR A 24 -22.39 -11.68 -2.85
C TYR A 24 -23.46 -10.60 -2.75
N TRP A 25 -23.09 -9.34 -3.00
CA TRP A 25 -23.99 -8.20 -2.93
C TRP A 25 -24.13 -7.54 -4.30
N ASN A 26 -25.39 -7.35 -4.73
CA ASN A 26 -25.69 -6.79 -6.03
C ASN A 26 -27.06 -6.07 -6.02
N GLY A 27 -27.32 -5.28 -7.06
CA GLY A 27 -28.51 -4.42 -7.17
C GLY A 27 -28.34 -3.08 -6.45
N ASP A 28 -29.31 -2.18 -6.58
CA ASP A 28 -29.23 -0.81 -6.04
C ASP A 28 -29.64 -0.68 -4.57
N ALA A 29 -29.64 -1.79 -3.83
CA ALA A 29 -30.06 -1.82 -2.45
C ALA A 29 -28.94 -1.35 -1.51
N GLU A 30 -29.35 -0.66 -0.45
CA GLU A 30 -28.54 -0.48 0.75
C GLU A 30 -28.96 -1.55 1.77
N GLY A 31 -28.00 -2.28 2.30
CA GLY A 31 -28.26 -3.31 3.29
C GLY A 31 -27.11 -3.53 4.23
N SER A 32 -27.37 -4.35 5.25
CA SER A 32 -26.38 -4.63 6.28
C SER A 32 -26.45 -6.04 6.81
N ILE A 33 -25.28 -6.55 7.19
CA ILE A 33 -25.12 -7.73 8.03
C ILE A 33 -24.75 -7.23 9.43
N ASP A 34 -25.68 -7.31 10.37
CA ASP A 34 -25.39 -6.99 11.77
C ASP A 34 -24.87 -8.23 12.48
N MET A 35 -23.62 -8.19 12.93
CA MET A 35 -22.99 -9.30 13.66
C MET A 35 -23.32 -9.30 15.15
N THR A 36 -24.00 -8.27 15.66
CA THR A 36 -24.47 -8.14 17.05
C THR A 36 -23.37 -8.41 18.09
N GLY A 37 -22.13 -8.00 17.81
CA GLY A 37 -20.97 -8.22 18.68
C GLY A 37 -20.25 -9.56 18.49
N HIS A 38 -20.55 -10.33 17.45
CA HIS A 38 -19.89 -11.61 17.17
C HIS A 38 -18.81 -11.50 16.09
N ARG A 39 -17.95 -12.52 16.05
CA ARG A 39 -16.96 -12.73 14.98
C ARG A 39 -17.62 -13.29 13.72
N LEU A 40 -17.12 -12.84 12.56
CA LEU A 40 -17.51 -13.35 11.24
C LEU A 40 -16.32 -14.07 10.58
N GLY A 41 -16.45 -15.38 10.33
CA GLY A 41 -15.51 -16.14 9.52
C GLY A 41 -16.08 -16.35 8.13
N ILE A 42 -15.30 -16.11 7.08
CA ILE A 42 -15.68 -16.26 5.69
C ILE A 42 -14.58 -17.05 4.98
N LYS A 43 -14.95 -18.14 4.31
CA LYS A 43 -14.03 -18.91 3.47
C LYS A 43 -14.62 -19.13 2.08
N ALA A 44 -13.98 -18.59 1.06
CA ALA A 44 -14.27 -18.89 -0.33
C ALA A 44 -13.20 -19.82 -0.91
N GLY A 45 -13.63 -20.83 -1.65
CA GLY A 45 -12.74 -21.77 -2.34
C GLY A 45 -12.74 -23.19 -1.76
N PRO A 46 -12.15 -24.16 -2.45
CA PRO A 46 -11.28 -23.98 -3.62
C PRO A 46 -12.02 -23.46 -4.86
N GLY A 47 -11.28 -22.81 -5.77
CA GLY A 47 -11.73 -22.46 -7.12
C GLY A 47 -11.94 -23.68 -8.01
N GLY A 48 -11.97 -23.48 -9.34
CA GLY A 48 -12.08 -24.59 -10.29
C GLY A 48 -12.10 -24.17 -11.76
N HIS A 49 -12.00 -25.15 -12.66
CA HIS A 49 -12.19 -25.00 -14.10
C HIS A 49 -13.51 -25.66 -14.53
N GLY A 50 -14.23 -25.03 -15.46
CA GLY A 50 -15.55 -25.45 -15.96
C GLY A 50 -16.75 -24.74 -15.32
N LEU A 51 -17.92 -24.94 -15.93
CA LEU A 51 -19.22 -24.69 -15.30
C LEU A 51 -19.44 -25.62 -14.12
N LEU A 52 -18.80 -26.79 -14.08
CA LEU A 52 -18.78 -27.72 -12.95
C LEU A 52 -17.33 -28.13 -12.60
N PRO A 53 -17.01 -28.46 -11.34
CA PRO A 53 -15.65 -28.78 -10.88
C PRO A 53 -14.93 -29.90 -11.64
N GLU A 54 -15.69 -30.77 -12.31
CA GLU A 54 -15.20 -31.99 -12.95
C GLU A 54 -14.90 -31.81 -14.45
N GLU A 55 -15.25 -30.67 -15.05
CA GLU A 55 -15.11 -30.47 -16.51
C GLU A 55 -13.66 -30.23 -16.96
N GLY A 56 -12.73 -30.13 -16.01
CA GLY A 56 -11.29 -30.08 -16.26
C GLY A 56 -10.82 -28.77 -16.92
N LYS A 57 -9.51 -28.61 -17.05
CA LYS A 57 -8.87 -27.38 -17.56
C LYS A 57 -9.27 -27.00 -19.00
N GLN A 58 -9.82 -27.94 -19.76
CA GLN A 58 -10.21 -27.76 -21.17
C GLN A 58 -11.59 -27.10 -21.34
N ALA A 59 -12.40 -26.98 -20.27
CA ALA A 59 -13.74 -26.40 -20.31
C ALA A 59 -13.78 -24.87 -20.44
N GLY A 60 -12.61 -24.20 -20.42
CA GLY A 60 -12.44 -22.80 -20.84
C GLY A 60 -12.99 -21.71 -19.92
N TRP A 61 -13.80 -22.04 -18.90
CA TRP A 61 -14.30 -21.10 -17.90
C TRP A 61 -13.64 -21.34 -16.53
N GLU A 62 -13.20 -20.29 -15.84
CA GLU A 62 -12.55 -20.41 -14.53
C GLU A 62 -13.44 -19.86 -13.41
N ARG A 63 -13.69 -20.65 -12.37
CA ARG A 63 -14.43 -20.20 -11.17
C ARG A 63 -13.45 -19.67 -10.12
N THR A 64 -13.40 -18.36 -10.02
CA THR A 64 -12.50 -17.60 -9.15
C THR A 64 -13.16 -17.25 -7.81
N PRO A 65 -12.57 -17.64 -6.66
CA PRO A 65 -13.13 -17.34 -5.35
C PRO A 65 -12.82 -15.92 -4.89
N ASN A 66 -13.87 -15.20 -4.50
CA ASN A 66 -13.80 -13.92 -3.81
C ASN A 66 -14.61 -14.03 -2.50
N ALA A 67 -14.02 -13.92 -1.32
CA ALA A 67 -14.79 -14.11 -0.09
C ALA A 67 -15.97 -13.13 0.07
N ILE A 68 -15.77 -11.84 -0.27
CA ILE A 68 -16.84 -10.84 -0.39
C ILE A 68 -16.79 -10.21 -1.79
N THR A 69 -17.93 -10.21 -2.49
CA THR A 69 -18.11 -9.50 -3.77
C THR A 69 -19.23 -8.47 -3.66
N VAL A 70 -18.97 -7.23 -4.12
CA VAL A 70 -19.99 -6.16 -4.21
C VAL A 70 -19.95 -5.52 -5.60
N TYR A 71 -21.05 -5.60 -6.35
CA TYR A 71 -21.15 -5.11 -7.74
C TYR A 71 -21.96 -3.83 -7.95
N SER A 72 -22.95 -3.62 -7.09
CA SER A 72 -23.70 -2.37 -6.96
C SER A 72 -24.36 -2.32 -5.59
N GLY A 73 -24.83 -1.14 -5.21
CA GLY A 73 -25.44 -0.89 -3.92
C GLY A 73 -24.40 -0.86 -2.79
N THR A 74 -24.91 -0.72 -1.57
CA THR A 74 -24.08 -0.61 -0.36
C THR A 74 -24.32 -1.80 0.55
N LEU A 75 -23.25 -2.53 0.86
CA LEU A 75 -23.23 -3.52 1.93
C LEU A 75 -22.46 -2.96 3.13
N THR A 76 -23.10 -2.96 4.30
CA THR A 76 -22.44 -2.63 5.58
C THR A 76 -22.39 -3.84 6.50
N VAL A 77 -21.19 -4.26 6.93
CA VAL A 77 -21.01 -5.25 8.01
C VAL A 77 -20.87 -4.50 9.32
N LYS A 78 -21.87 -4.60 10.20
CA LYS A 78 -22.00 -3.82 11.43
C LYS A 78 -21.67 -4.65 12.68
N ASN A 79 -21.22 -3.98 13.73
CA ASN A 79 -21.00 -4.55 15.07
C ASN A 79 -20.14 -5.84 15.05
N VAL A 80 -19.14 -5.91 14.17
CA VAL A 80 -18.30 -7.11 14.03
C VAL A 80 -17.12 -7.04 15.00
N LYS A 81 -16.98 -8.05 15.86
CA LYS A 81 -15.88 -8.16 16.85
C LYS A 81 -14.73 -9.02 16.33
N GLY A 82 -14.33 -8.76 15.09
CA GLY A 82 -13.31 -9.51 14.36
C GLY A 82 -13.87 -10.27 13.16
N MET A 83 -13.10 -10.26 12.07
CA MET A 83 -13.47 -10.95 10.84
C MET A 83 -12.28 -11.73 10.30
N ASP A 84 -12.49 -13.00 9.98
CA ASP A 84 -11.48 -13.88 9.40
C ASP A 84 -11.91 -14.21 7.97
N ILE A 85 -11.23 -13.63 6.97
CA ILE A 85 -11.47 -13.86 5.55
C ILE A 85 -10.35 -14.76 5.00
N GLU A 86 -10.75 -15.87 4.38
CA GLU A 86 -9.88 -16.78 3.65
C GLU A 86 -10.38 -16.95 2.21
N SER A 87 -9.47 -16.88 1.25
CA SER A 87 -9.72 -17.25 -0.14
C SER A 87 -8.74 -18.32 -0.59
N ASP A 88 -9.25 -19.38 -1.22
CA ASP A 88 -8.45 -20.52 -1.72
C ASP A 88 -8.55 -20.60 -3.25
N PRO A 89 -7.61 -20.00 -4.01
CA PRO A 89 -7.65 -19.97 -5.47
C PRO A 89 -7.32 -21.31 -6.15
N THR A 90 -7.08 -22.40 -5.39
CA THR A 90 -6.71 -23.71 -5.95
C THR A 90 -7.64 -24.09 -7.11
N GLY A 91 -7.06 -24.36 -8.29
CA GLY A 91 -7.81 -24.75 -9.49
C GLY A 91 -8.43 -23.61 -10.30
N SER A 92 -8.09 -22.36 -10.00
CA SER A 92 -8.43 -21.17 -10.79
C SER A 92 -7.19 -20.29 -10.99
N LEU A 93 -7.19 -19.36 -11.95
CA LEU A 93 -6.06 -18.42 -12.06
C LEU A 93 -6.01 -17.45 -10.88
N TYR A 94 -7.15 -17.02 -10.33
CA TYR A 94 -7.22 -15.86 -9.42
C TYR A 94 -8.05 -16.10 -8.16
N GLY A 95 -7.67 -15.48 -7.03
CA GLY A 95 -8.51 -15.38 -5.83
C GLY A 95 -8.34 -14.06 -5.08
N ARG A 96 -9.38 -13.64 -4.34
CA ARG A 96 -9.39 -12.39 -3.55
C ARG A 96 -10.10 -12.55 -2.21
N GLY A 97 -9.68 -11.78 -1.22
CA GLY A 97 -10.47 -11.62 0.01
C GLY A 97 -11.72 -10.77 -0.25
N ILE A 98 -11.52 -9.54 -0.71
CA ILE A 98 -12.58 -8.56 -0.96
C ILE A 98 -12.46 -8.07 -2.39
N PHE A 99 -13.55 -8.16 -3.16
CA PHE A 99 -13.66 -7.61 -4.50
C PHE A 99 -14.85 -6.67 -4.61
N VAL A 100 -14.60 -5.38 -4.81
CA VAL A 100 -15.65 -4.37 -5.00
C VAL A 100 -15.49 -3.74 -6.38
N MET A 101 -16.47 -3.92 -7.24
CA MET A 101 -16.38 -3.47 -8.62
C MET A 101 -17.64 -2.74 -9.05
N GLY A 102 -17.53 -1.55 -9.63
CA GLY A 102 -18.67 -0.85 -10.22
C GLY A 102 -19.15 -1.54 -11.50
N TYR A 103 -20.12 -2.45 -11.38
CA TYR A 103 -20.61 -3.27 -12.48
C TYR A 103 -22.09 -2.96 -12.79
N PRO A 104 -22.37 -1.99 -13.69
CA PRO A 104 -23.74 -1.69 -14.06
C PRO A 104 -24.39 -2.86 -14.80
N GLY A 105 -25.66 -3.06 -14.50
CA GLY A 105 -26.54 -4.00 -15.19
C GLY A 105 -26.93 -3.54 -16.59
N GLY A 106 -27.33 -4.51 -17.41
CA GLY A 106 -27.90 -4.29 -18.75
C GLY A 106 -29.14 -5.16 -18.95
N ALA A 107 -29.59 -5.28 -20.21
CA ALA A 107 -30.77 -6.07 -20.56
C ALA A 107 -30.65 -7.56 -20.17
N ASP A 108 -29.43 -8.09 -20.17
CA ASP A 108 -29.12 -9.50 -19.91
C ASP A 108 -28.58 -9.77 -18.49
N HIS A 109 -28.37 -8.74 -17.67
CA HIS A 109 -27.79 -8.92 -16.32
C HIS A 109 -28.19 -7.78 -15.40
N MET A 110 -28.97 -8.06 -14.35
CA MET A 110 -29.56 -7.01 -13.51
C MET A 110 -28.69 -6.65 -12.30
N SER A 111 -27.50 -6.10 -12.56
CA SER A 111 -26.56 -5.70 -11.50
C SER A 111 -26.79 -4.30 -10.91
N GLY A 112 -27.90 -3.63 -11.24
CA GLY A 112 -28.16 -2.25 -10.79
C GLY A 112 -27.31 -1.21 -11.54
N LYS A 113 -27.08 -0.03 -10.95
CA LYS A 113 -26.36 1.10 -11.55
C LYS A 113 -24.83 0.98 -11.50
N GLY A 114 -24.29 -0.04 -10.82
CA GLY A 114 -22.85 -0.24 -10.67
C GLY A 114 -22.21 0.74 -9.67
N HIS A 115 -22.95 1.19 -8.67
CA HIS A 115 -22.43 2.01 -7.57
C HIS A 115 -22.13 1.13 -6.37
N ALA A 116 -20.96 0.48 -6.38
CA ALA A 116 -20.60 -0.53 -5.39
C ALA A 116 -19.92 0.10 -4.16
N LYS A 117 -20.40 -0.26 -2.97
CA LYS A 117 -19.77 0.16 -1.71
C LYS A 117 -19.79 -0.95 -0.67
N LEU A 118 -18.62 -1.23 -0.08
CA LEU A 118 -18.48 -2.07 1.11
C LEU A 118 -18.03 -1.22 2.29
N VAL A 119 -18.75 -1.31 3.39
CA VAL A 119 -18.35 -0.73 4.68
C VAL A 119 -18.22 -1.85 5.71
N ILE A 120 -17.12 -1.89 6.44
CA ILE A 120 -16.91 -2.82 7.56
C ILE A 120 -16.66 -2.00 8.83
N GLU A 121 -17.62 -2.06 9.75
CA GLU A 121 -17.59 -1.36 11.04
C GLU A 121 -16.97 -2.27 12.12
N ASN A 122 -15.66 -2.51 12.01
CA ASN A 122 -14.86 -3.07 13.10
C ASN A 122 -14.21 -1.94 13.92
N ASP A 123 -13.77 -2.26 15.13
CA ASP A 123 -13.11 -1.32 16.04
C ASP A 123 -11.57 -1.43 15.98
N ASP A 124 -10.90 -0.71 16.88
CA ASP A 124 -9.44 -0.59 16.92
C ASP A 124 -8.76 -1.63 17.83
N ASP A 125 -9.51 -2.62 18.32
CA ASP A 125 -8.92 -3.75 19.04
C ASP A 125 -8.21 -4.68 18.04
N PRO A 126 -6.91 -4.99 18.20
CA PRO A 126 -6.21 -5.93 17.34
C PRO A 126 -6.89 -7.32 17.24
N ALA A 127 -7.59 -7.76 18.29
CA ALA A 127 -8.36 -9.00 18.25
C ALA A 127 -9.56 -8.93 17.31
N HIS A 128 -10.08 -7.72 17.06
CA HIS A 128 -11.21 -7.46 16.16
C HIS A 128 -10.79 -6.97 14.76
N ALA A 129 -9.49 -7.05 14.44
CA ALA A 129 -9.00 -6.74 13.11
C ALA A 129 -9.70 -7.59 12.03
N VAL A 130 -9.86 -7.00 10.85
CA VAL A 130 -10.25 -7.73 9.64
C VAL A 130 -9.03 -8.46 9.11
N LYS A 131 -8.95 -9.75 9.41
CA LYS A 131 -7.87 -10.62 8.99
C LYS A 131 -8.16 -11.19 7.61
N ILE A 132 -7.27 -10.98 6.65
CA ILE A 132 -7.44 -11.46 5.27
C ILE A 132 -6.23 -12.31 4.86
N ARG A 133 -6.50 -13.53 4.39
CA ARG A 133 -5.51 -14.46 3.85
C ARG A 133 -6.00 -15.01 2.51
N VAL A 134 -5.14 -14.97 1.50
CA VAL A 134 -5.35 -15.62 0.21
C VAL A 134 -4.31 -16.75 0.11
N ASN A 135 -4.75 -17.98 -0.10
CA ASN A 135 -3.86 -19.14 -0.14
C ASN A 135 -2.96 -19.09 -1.38
N ASP A 136 -1.70 -19.48 -1.19
CA ASP A 136 -0.66 -19.48 -2.23
C ASP A 136 -0.75 -20.75 -3.11
N THR A 137 -1.89 -20.93 -3.79
CA THR A 137 -2.22 -22.14 -4.57
C THR A 137 -2.73 -21.86 -5.99
N GLY A 138 -2.70 -20.59 -6.40
CA GLY A 138 -3.09 -19.98 -7.69
C GLY A 138 -2.75 -18.49 -7.62
N GLU A 139 -2.80 -17.68 -8.69
CA GLU A 139 -2.37 -16.27 -8.59
C GLU A 139 -3.26 -15.45 -7.61
N ASP A 140 -2.64 -14.71 -6.69
CA ASP A 140 -3.32 -13.74 -5.80
C ASP A 140 -3.43 -12.41 -6.57
N PHE A 141 -4.61 -11.80 -6.65
CA PHE A 141 -4.81 -10.48 -7.30
C PHE A 141 -5.18 -9.40 -6.29
N GLY A 142 -4.76 -9.57 -5.04
CA GLY A 142 -5.15 -8.68 -3.96
C GLY A 142 -5.91 -9.39 -2.86
N ALA A 143 -5.50 -9.14 -1.62
CA ALA A 143 -6.39 -9.37 -0.48
C ALA A 143 -7.62 -8.45 -0.56
N ILE A 144 -7.43 -7.21 -1.00
CA ILE A 144 -8.50 -6.24 -1.29
C ILE A 144 -8.27 -5.66 -2.68
N GLU A 145 -9.25 -5.81 -3.57
CA GLU A 145 -9.25 -5.14 -4.86
C GLU A 145 -10.55 -4.34 -5.05
N ALA A 146 -10.40 -3.06 -5.36
CA ALA A 146 -11.50 -2.16 -5.70
C ALA A 146 -11.34 -1.62 -7.13
N ARG A 147 -12.37 -1.76 -7.96
CA ARG A 147 -12.35 -1.32 -9.37
C ARG A 147 -13.55 -0.44 -9.68
N LYS A 148 -13.31 0.79 -10.14
CA LYS A 148 -14.37 1.63 -10.70
C LYS A 148 -15.12 0.91 -11.82
N ASN A 149 -14.37 0.26 -12.70
CA ASN A 149 -14.87 -0.35 -13.93
C ASN A 149 -15.75 0.66 -14.70
N MET A 150 -17.01 0.35 -14.99
CA MET A 150 -17.94 1.25 -15.68
C MET A 150 -18.79 2.12 -14.73
N GLY A 151 -18.67 1.92 -13.41
CA GLY A 151 -19.46 2.61 -12.39
C GLY A 151 -18.59 3.32 -11.35
N SER A 152 -18.80 3.02 -10.08
CA SER A 152 -17.99 3.48 -8.95
C SER A 152 -17.79 2.35 -7.94
N ALA A 153 -16.66 2.35 -7.24
CA ALA A 153 -16.35 1.38 -6.20
C ALA A 153 -15.70 2.04 -4.98
N GLU A 154 -16.17 1.68 -3.79
CA GLU A 154 -15.62 2.13 -2.52
C GLU A 154 -15.51 0.96 -1.52
N VAL A 155 -14.35 0.83 -0.89
CA VAL A 155 -14.12 -0.04 0.28
C VAL A 155 -13.75 0.83 1.46
N ASP A 156 -14.46 0.69 2.58
CA ASP A 156 -14.24 1.47 3.80
C ASP A 156 -14.22 0.56 5.03
N ILE A 157 -13.03 0.22 5.49
CA ILE A 157 -12.79 -0.58 6.70
C ILE A 157 -12.43 0.39 7.83
N LYS A 158 -13.32 0.50 8.83
CA LYS A 158 -13.26 1.56 9.85
C LYS A 158 -12.10 1.41 10.82
N GLY A 159 -11.82 0.17 11.24
CA GLY A 159 -10.83 -0.17 12.23
C GLY A 159 -9.57 -0.79 11.62
N LEU A 160 -9.00 -1.77 12.33
CA LEU A 160 -7.74 -2.40 11.93
C LEU A 160 -7.94 -3.52 10.90
N VAL A 161 -6.95 -3.70 10.04
CA VAL A 161 -6.78 -4.89 9.20
C VAL A 161 -5.55 -5.69 9.63
N ASP A 162 -5.55 -6.98 9.30
CA ASP A 162 -4.36 -7.84 9.33
C ASP A 162 -4.32 -8.57 7.99
N ILE A 163 -3.51 -8.08 7.06
CA ILE A 163 -3.39 -8.63 5.70
C ILE A 163 -2.00 -9.23 5.53
N ASP A 164 -1.95 -10.47 5.04
CA ASP A 164 -0.72 -11.14 4.63
C ASP A 164 -0.96 -11.78 3.26
N SER A 165 -0.60 -11.05 2.20
CA SER A 165 -0.66 -11.49 0.82
C SER A 165 0.73 -11.96 0.38
N LYS A 166 0.76 -13.10 -0.32
CA LYS A 166 2.01 -13.79 -0.71
C LYS A 166 2.39 -13.60 -2.17
N MET A 167 1.44 -13.21 -3.02
CA MET A 167 1.65 -12.98 -4.45
C MET A 167 1.03 -11.64 -4.86
N TRP A 168 1.60 -10.99 -5.88
CA TRP A 168 1.20 -9.66 -6.33
C TRP A 168 1.15 -8.60 -5.22
N ARG A 169 -0.06 -8.24 -4.76
CA ARG A 169 -0.33 -7.08 -3.90
C ARG A 169 -1.32 -7.38 -2.80
N ALA A 170 -1.24 -6.62 -1.72
CA ALA A 170 -2.21 -6.72 -0.62
C ALA A 170 -3.47 -5.87 -0.90
N VAL A 171 -3.30 -4.64 -1.41
CA VAL A 171 -4.42 -3.70 -1.65
C VAL A 171 -4.26 -3.03 -3.01
N GLU A 172 -5.31 -3.09 -3.84
CA GLU A 172 -5.34 -2.50 -5.17
C GLU A 172 -6.58 -1.64 -5.40
N SER A 173 -6.37 -0.49 -6.05
CA SER A 173 -7.44 0.43 -6.41
C SER A 173 -7.31 0.88 -7.87
N HIS A 174 -8.27 0.53 -8.72
CA HIS A 174 -8.36 0.94 -10.12
C HIS A 174 -9.48 1.98 -10.31
N GLY A 175 -9.17 3.27 -10.21
CA GLY A 175 -10.15 4.36 -10.24
C GLY A 175 -11.15 4.37 -9.09
N ALA A 176 -10.97 3.48 -8.10
CA ALA A 176 -11.84 3.30 -6.95
C ALA A 176 -11.31 4.06 -5.72
N ARG A 177 -12.03 3.96 -4.59
CA ARG A 177 -11.57 4.45 -3.29
C ARG A 177 -11.45 3.30 -2.30
N VAL A 178 -10.30 3.14 -1.67
CA VAL A 178 -10.09 2.24 -0.54
C VAL A 178 -9.67 3.06 0.68
N SER A 179 -10.33 2.85 1.81
CA SER A 179 -10.06 3.51 3.09
C SER A 179 -9.91 2.44 4.18
N ILE A 180 -8.79 2.44 4.87
CA ILE A 180 -8.44 1.49 5.93
C ILE A 180 -8.06 2.29 7.19
N GLY A 181 -8.66 1.95 8.33
CA GLY A 181 -8.43 2.65 9.60
C GLY A 181 -6.99 2.54 10.10
N GLY A 182 -6.36 1.37 9.95
CA GLY A 182 -4.97 1.09 10.33
C GLY A 182 -4.70 -0.41 10.36
N GLY A 183 -3.65 -0.84 11.04
CA GLY A 183 -3.31 -2.25 11.23
C GLY A 183 -2.10 -2.70 10.41
N VAL A 184 -2.05 -4.00 10.13
CA VAL A 184 -0.92 -4.67 9.46
C VAL A 184 -1.29 -4.96 8.01
N ILE A 185 -0.46 -4.48 7.07
CA ILE A 185 -0.61 -4.73 5.65
C ILE A 185 0.73 -5.25 5.12
N LYS A 186 0.77 -6.52 4.75
CA LYS A 186 1.95 -7.17 4.19
C LYS A 186 1.65 -7.72 2.80
N GLY A 187 2.45 -7.28 1.83
CA GLY A 187 2.48 -7.82 0.46
C GLY A 187 3.90 -7.69 -0.07
N THR A 188 4.61 -8.81 -0.23
CA THR A 188 6.08 -8.79 -0.41
C THR A 188 6.54 -9.33 -1.76
N ASP A 189 5.62 -9.70 -2.65
CA ASP A 189 5.97 -10.21 -3.97
C ASP A 189 6.23 -9.05 -4.95
N VAL A 190 5.19 -8.32 -5.37
CA VAL A 190 5.35 -7.16 -6.27
C VAL A 190 5.30 -5.86 -5.47
N ALA A 191 4.23 -5.63 -4.72
CA ALA A 191 4.01 -4.44 -3.88
C ALA A 191 3.06 -4.76 -2.72
N SER A 192 2.99 -3.94 -1.68
CA SER A 192 1.93 -4.01 -0.67
C SER A 192 0.66 -3.29 -1.14
N ILE A 193 0.79 -2.06 -1.63
CA ILE A 193 -0.34 -1.20 -2.01
C ILE A 193 -0.12 -0.63 -3.41
N ALA A 194 -1.17 -0.68 -4.25
CA ALA A 194 -1.17 0.02 -5.53
C ALA A 194 -2.43 0.82 -5.81
N ALA A 195 -2.23 1.98 -6.45
CA ALA A 195 -3.29 2.85 -6.93
C ALA A 195 -3.09 3.17 -8.42
N TYR A 196 -4.12 2.91 -9.22
CA TYR A 196 -4.14 3.05 -10.67
C TYR A 196 -5.30 3.92 -11.12
N SER A 197 -5.17 4.56 -12.29
CA SER A 197 -6.30 5.12 -13.04
C SER A 197 -7.17 6.08 -12.21
N ASN A 198 -6.55 7.02 -11.49
CA ASN A 198 -7.18 7.94 -10.52
C ASN A 198 -7.75 7.27 -9.27
N GLY A 199 -7.37 6.03 -9.00
CA GLY A 199 -7.72 5.29 -7.80
C GLY A 199 -7.05 5.90 -6.56
N LYS A 200 -7.68 5.74 -5.40
CA LYS A 200 -7.18 6.32 -4.15
C LYS A 200 -7.16 5.29 -3.03
N VAL A 201 -6.04 5.21 -2.32
CA VAL A 201 -5.91 4.36 -1.12
C VAL A 201 -5.52 5.24 0.06
N PHE A 202 -6.31 5.19 1.13
CA PHE A 202 -6.07 5.90 2.39
C PHE A 202 -5.84 4.87 3.50
N VAL A 203 -4.75 5.03 4.27
CA VAL A 203 -4.48 4.21 5.46
C VAL A 203 -4.21 5.12 6.64
N ASN A 204 -5.11 5.11 7.62
CA ASN A 204 -5.15 6.03 8.76
C ASN A 204 -4.98 7.50 8.34
N ALA A 205 -5.54 7.91 7.20
CA ALA A 205 -5.20 9.19 6.59
C ALA A 205 -6.40 9.94 6.02
N LYS A 206 -6.32 11.26 6.10
CA LYS A 206 -7.15 12.23 5.39
C LYS A 206 -6.23 13.18 4.63
N LEU A 207 -6.59 13.44 3.37
CA LEU A 207 -6.01 14.52 2.58
C LEU A 207 -6.83 15.79 2.81
N ASN A 208 -6.17 16.86 3.22
CA ASN A 208 -6.79 18.17 3.45
C ASN A 208 -6.81 18.99 2.15
N ASP A 209 -7.57 20.09 2.15
CA ASP A 209 -7.77 20.93 0.96
C ASP A 209 -6.48 21.60 0.46
N ASP A 210 -5.53 21.84 1.36
CA ASP A 210 -4.18 22.35 1.05
C ASP A 210 -3.21 21.24 0.60
N GLY A 211 -3.72 20.01 0.44
CA GLY A 211 -2.97 18.80 0.12
C GLY A 211 -2.21 18.19 1.30
N SER A 212 -2.30 18.73 2.53
CA SER A 212 -1.62 18.16 3.69
C SER A 212 -2.26 16.86 4.14
N VAL A 213 -1.47 16.01 4.80
CA VAL A 213 -1.94 14.72 5.33
C VAL A 213 -2.15 14.82 6.83
N SER A 214 -3.37 14.51 7.27
CA SER A 214 -3.70 14.31 8.68
C SER A 214 -4.03 12.85 8.96
N ALA A 215 -3.70 12.38 10.16
CA ALA A 215 -4.12 11.06 10.59
C ALA A 215 -5.61 11.05 10.92
N THR A 216 -6.31 9.95 10.65
CA THR A 216 -7.69 9.79 11.15
C THR A 216 -7.73 9.38 12.61
N SER A 217 -6.65 8.79 13.14
CA SER A 217 -6.37 8.60 14.58
C SER A 217 -4.88 8.73 14.86
N ALA A 218 -4.53 9.32 16.01
CA ALA A 218 -3.14 9.41 16.46
C ALA A 218 -2.63 8.09 17.07
N GLU A 219 -3.53 7.22 17.51
CA GLU A 219 -3.28 6.02 18.29
C GLU A 219 -3.22 4.75 17.42
N ARG A 220 -3.91 4.76 16.27
CA ARG A 220 -3.94 3.60 15.36
C ARG A 220 -2.55 3.31 14.79
N PRO A 221 -1.99 2.10 14.98
CA PRO A 221 -0.76 1.73 14.31
C PRO A 221 -1.03 1.51 12.83
N VAL A 222 -0.08 1.90 11.98
CA VAL A 222 -0.05 1.51 10.57
C VAL A 222 1.27 0.79 10.31
N GLN A 223 1.22 -0.48 9.96
CA GLN A 223 2.38 -1.34 9.81
C GLN A 223 2.39 -1.94 8.40
N ILE A 224 3.12 -1.30 7.49
CA ILE A 224 3.15 -1.68 6.09
C ILE A 224 4.51 -2.31 5.78
N THR A 225 4.51 -3.53 5.25
CA THR A 225 5.70 -4.22 4.75
C THR A 225 5.50 -4.61 3.29
N GLY A 226 6.30 -4.02 2.41
CA GLY A 226 6.18 -4.16 0.95
C GLY A 226 6.15 -2.81 0.25
N ASP A 227 6.72 -2.73 -0.94
CA ASP A 227 6.80 -1.50 -1.73
C ASP A 227 5.39 -0.95 -2.07
N ILE A 228 5.25 0.33 -2.34
CA ILE A 228 3.98 0.93 -2.79
C ILE A 228 4.14 1.55 -4.17
N SER A 229 3.07 1.54 -4.98
CA SER A 229 3.11 2.08 -6.34
C SER A 229 1.88 2.88 -6.71
N ALA A 230 2.06 4.05 -7.28
CA ALA A 230 0.97 4.87 -7.82
C ALA A 230 1.25 5.30 -9.26
N GLU A 231 0.28 5.08 -10.15
CA GLU A 231 0.34 5.45 -11.57
C GLU A 231 -1.06 5.79 -12.13
N GLY A 232 -1.13 6.40 -13.32
CA GLY A 232 -2.39 6.75 -13.97
C GLY A 232 -3.21 7.77 -13.18
N GLY A 233 -2.56 8.69 -12.48
CA GLY A 233 -3.20 9.62 -11.54
C GLY A 233 -3.64 8.98 -10.22
N GLY A 234 -3.25 7.73 -9.95
CA GLY A 234 -3.49 7.07 -8.68
C GLY A 234 -2.83 7.82 -7.52
N HIS A 235 -3.46 7.78 -6.33
CA HIS A 235 -2.98 8.50 -5.14
C HIS A 235 -3.02 7.62 -3.89
N ILE A 236 -1.86 7.36 -3.31
CA ILE A 236 -1.75 6.68 -2.01
C ILE A 236 -1.50 7.73 -0.92
N VAL A 237 -2.31 7.69 0.14
CA VAL A 237 -2.22 8.63 1.27
C VAL A 237 -2.05 7.86 2.58
N LEU A 238 -0.91 8.02 3.24
CA LEU A 238 -0.53 7.26 4.44
C LEU A 238 -0.41 8.15 5.67
N GLY A 239 -1.01 7.74 6.78
CA GLY A 239 -0.96 8.42 8.07
C GLY A 239 -0.19 7.63 9.12
N LEU A 240 1.14 7.77 9.15
CA LEU A 240 2.00 7.14 10.16
C LEU A 240 2.19 8.14 11.32
N SER A 241 1.56 7.90 12.47
CA SER A 241 1.38 8.97 13.49
C SER A 241 1.74 8.61 14.93
N ASN A 242 2.37 7.45 15.15
CA ASN A 242 2.88 7.01 16.44
C ASN A 242 4.06 6.05 16.26
N GLU A 243 4.79 5.79 17.35
CA GLU A 243 5.96 4.90 17.43
C GLU A 243 5.71 3.46 16.96
N LYS A 244 4.45 2.99 16.98
CA LYS A 244 4.06 1.65 16.53
C LYS A 244 3.83 1.59 15.02
N SER A 245 3.82 2.75 14.36
CA SER A 245 3.59 2.87 12.93
C SER A 245 4.90 2.81 12.17
N TYR A 246 4.94 1.95 11.15
CA TYR A 246 6.05 1.91 10.22
C TYR A 246 5.60 1.64 8.78
N PHE A 247 6.42 2.09 7.85
CA PHE A 247 6.40 1.67 6.45
C PHE A 247 7.78 1.14 6.09
N LYS A 248 7.87 -0.11 5.64
CA LYS A 248 9.10 -0.71 5.10
C LYS A 248 8.88 -1.05 3.63
N GLY A 249 9.50 -0.28 2.75
CA GLY A 249 9.29 -0.38 1.30
C GLY A 249 9.78 0.84 0.54
N LEU A 250 9.88 0.69 -0.78
CA LEU A 250 10.02 1.79 -1.74
C LEU A 250 8.67 2.46 -2.04
N ALA A 251 8.71 3.72 -2.45
CA ALA A 251 7.54 4.45 -2.94
C ALA A 251 7.74 4.81 -4.42
N SER A 252 7.20 3.98 -5.31
CA SER A 252 7.37 4.11 -6.76
C SER A 252 6.23 4.91 -7.37
N THR A 253 6.56 6.10 -7.88
CA THR A 253 5.65 6.93 -8.71
C THR A 253 6.29 7.16 -10.08
N ASP A 254 5.58 7.82 -10.99
CA ASP A 254 6.13 8.26 -12.29
C ASP A 254 6.60 7.11 -13.19
N ILE A 255 5.83 6.03 -13.19
CA ILE A 255 6.15 4.78 -13.85
C ILE A 255 5.98 4.96 -15.37
N ASN A 256 6.94 4.48 -16.17
CA ASN A 256 6.70 4.31 -17.61
C ASN A 256 5.93 3.00 -17.80
N GLY A 257 4.67 3.10 -18.22
CA GLY A 257 3.76 1.95 -18.31
C GLY A 257 2.73 2.12 -19.41
N ILE A 258 1.75 1.22 -19.43
CA ILE A 258 0.64 1.29 -20.37
C ILE A 258 -0.32 2.41 -19.91
N LEU A 259 -0.43 3.47 -20.72
CA LEU A 259 -1.30 4.62 -20.49
C LEU A 259 -2.77 4.29 -20.76
N ASP A 260 -3.00 3.40 -21.72
CA ASP A 260 -4.33 2.95 -22.11
C ASP A 260 -4.27 1.44 -22.41
N GLY A 261 -4.98 0.67 -21.60
CA GLY A 261 -5.04 -0.79 -21.72
C GLY A 261 -5.71 -1.27 -23.01
N ALA A 262 -6.57 -0.46 -23.65
CA ALA A 262 -7.25 -0.82 -24.88
C ALA A 262 -6.35 -0.65 -26.11
N THR A 263 -5.50 0.38 -26.12
CA THR A 263 -4.58 0.68 -27.23
C THR A 263 -3.17 0.13 -27.02
N GLY A 264 -2.83 -0.24 -25.78
CA GLY A 264 -1.49 -0.68 -25.40
C GLY A 264 -0.44 0.43 -25.48
N GLN A 265 -0.88 1.70 -25.52
CA GLN A 265 0.03 2.84 -25.62
C GLN A 265 0.95 2.90 -24.41
N TRP A 266 2.26 2.88 -24.64
CA TRP A 266 3.28 2.99 -23.59
C TRP A 266 3.73 4.44 -23.41
N GLY A 267 3.90 4.90 -22.18
CA GLY A 267 4.45 6.21 -21.90
C GLY A 267 4.52 6.56 -20.41
N TYR A 268 4.83 7.82 -20.13
CA TYR A 268 4.97 8.35 -18.78
C TYR A 268 3.62 8.39 -18.06
N ASN A 269 3.50 7.63 -16.97
CA ASN A 269 2.27 7.38 -16.25
C ASN A 269 2.38 7.84 -14.78
N PRO A 270 2.21 9.15 -14.50
CA PRO A 270 2.45 9.70 -13.17
C PRO A 270 1.41 9.25 -12.15
N GLY A 271 1.82 9.27 -10.88
CA GLY A 271 0.95 9.02 -9.73
C GLY A 271 1.48 9.76 -8.50
N ASP A 272 0.70 9.71 -7.43
CA ASP A 272 0.94 10.49 -6.23
C ASP A 272 1.08 9.61 -4.99
N VAL A 273 2.02 9.99 -4.12
CA VAL A 273 2.15 9.45 -2.76
C VAL A 273 2.28 10.63 -1.80
N SER A 274 1.36 10.70 -0.85
CA SER A 274 1.39 11.70 0.22
C SER A 274 1.43 11.01 1.59
N MET A 275 2.34 11.43 2.45
CA MET A 275 2.59 10.74 3.71
C MET A 275 2.68 11.73 4.87
N ARG A 276 2.02 11.40 5.99
CA ARG A 276 2.35 11.93 7.30
C ARG A 276 3.30 10.96 8.00
N LEU A 277 4.42 11.48 8.50
CA LEU A 277 5.42 10.71 9.26
C LEU A 277 5.68 11.42 10.59
N ALA A 278 5.00 10.98 11.65
CA ALA A 278 4.96 11.73 12.91
C ALA A 278 5.13 10.88 14.17
N ASN A 279 5.54 11.53 15.26
CA ASN A 279 5.58 11.00 16.62
C ASN A 279 6.35 9.66 16.75
N GLY A 280 7.56 9.60 16.21
CA GLY A 280 8.40 8.40 16.25
C GLY A 280 8.05 7.33 15.22
N ALA A 281 7.03 7.54 14.38
CA ALA A 281 6.76 6.64 13.27
C ALA A 281 7.96 6.54 12.32
N THR A 282 8.18 5.35 11.77
CA THR A 282 9.38 5.05 10.97
C THR A 282 9.04 4.72 9.51
N TRP A 283 9.73 5.34 8.56
CA TRP A 283 9.82 4.83 7.20
C TRP A 283 11.20 4.21 6.99
N GLU A 284 11.27 2.89 6.87
CA GLU A 284 12.46 2.18 6.41
C GLU A 284 12.43 2.07 4.88
N HIS A 285 13.11 2.99 4.22
CA HIS A 285 13.26 2.98 2.77
C HIS A 285 14.20 1.83 2.39
N LYS A 286 13.59 0.74 1.94
CA LYS A 286 14.24 -0.52 1.57
C LYS A 286 13.37 -1.29 0.60
N GLN A 287 13.95 -1.78 -0.50
CA GLN A 287 13.24 -2.64 -1.42
C GLN A 287 12.85 -3.96 -0.75
N VAL A 288 11.54 -4.21 -0.67
CA VAL A 288 10.99 -5.46 -0.12
C VAL A 288 10.53 -6.39 -1.24
N GLY A 289 9.78 -5.87 -2.20
CA GLY A 289 9.26 -6.64 -3.32
C GLY A 289 10.25 -6.75 -4.49
N THR A 290 9.84 -7.46 -5.53
CA THR A 290 10.51 -7.47 -6.82
C THR A 290 10.45 -6.11 -7.52
N GLY A 291 9.52 -5.25 -7.10
CA GLY A 291 9.32 -3.90 -7.64
C GLY A 291 8.58 -3.91 -8.98
N TYR A 292 8.24 -2.73 -9.49
CA TYR A 292 7.64 -2.59 -10.81
C TYR A 292 8.74 -2.67 -11.89
N HIS A 293 8.62 -3.60 -12.83
CA HIS A 293 9.49 -3.65 -13.99
C HIS A 293 9.16 -2.47 -14.93
N HIS A 294 9.99 -1.43 -14.92
CA HIS A 294 9.84 -0.25 -15.78
C HIS A 294 10.33 -0.46 -17.23
N LYS A 295 10.71 -1.70 -17.57
CA LYS A 295 11.02 -2.16 -18.92
C LYS A 295 10.57 -3.62 -19.06
N LYS A 296 10.13 -4.01 -20.25
CA LYS A 296 9.76 -5.39 -20.59
C LYS A 296 11.02 -6.27 -20.51
N GLU A 297 11.24 -6.94 -19.38
CA GLU A 297 12.27 -7.97 -19.28
C GLU A 297 11.67 -9.34 -19.58
N THR A 298 12.28 -10.07 -20.51
CA THR A 298 11.99 -11.49 -20.74
C THR A 298 13.07 -12.31 -20.02
N GLY A 299 12.68 -13.05 -18.97
CA GLY A 299 13.49 -14.15 -18.44
C GLY A 299 14.57 -13.82 -17.39
N SER A 300 14.47 -12.70 -16.66
CA SER A 300 15.33 -12.45 -15.49
C SER A 300 14.70 -13.01 -14.22
N ASN A 301 15.49 -13.70 -13.40
CA ASN A 301 15.15 -14.12 -12.03
C ASN A 301 15.80 -13.21 -10.97
N GLU A 302 16.42 -12.10 -11.38
CA GLU A 302 16.95 -11.10 -10.46
C GLU A 302 15.81 -10.24 -9.92
N LYS A 303 15.92 -9.72 -8.68
CA LYS A 303 14.99 -8.68 -8.21
C LYS A 303 14.98 -7.57 -9.27
N GLY A 304 13.81 -7.20 -9.77
CA GLY A 304 13.69 -6.20 -10.83
C GLY A 304 14.47 -4.93 -10.48
N ILE A 305 14.98 -4.23 -11.49
CA ILE A 305 15.58 -2.91 -11.29
C ILE A 305 14.43 -1.99 -10.85
N ALA A 306 14.26 -1.81 -9.53
CA ALA A 306 13.28 -0.88 -9.02
C ALA A 306 13.63 0.54 -9.48
N MET A 307 12.63 1.40 -9.55
CA MET A 307 12.85 2.80 -9.86
C MET A 307 13.32 3.54 -8.60
N ASP A 308 13.96 4.70 -8.80
CA ASP A 308 14.10 5.68 -7.74
C ASP A 308 12.73 5.99 -7.12
N SER A 309 12.69 6.15 -5.80
CA SER A 309 11.46 6.49 -5.12
C SER A 309 11.15 7.97 -5.24
N ARG A 310 9.84 8.28 -5.27
CA ARG A 310 9.35 9.65 -5.15
C ARG A 310 8.08 9.67 -4.31
N VAL A 311 7.98 10.68 -3.45
CA VAL A 311 6.75 11.06 -2.77
C VAL A 311 6.43 12.50 -3.13
N THR A 312 5.18 12.76 -3.48
CA THR A 312 4.72 14.09 -3.89
C THR A 312 4.54 15.00 -2.69
N ARG A 313 4.28 14.43 -1.51
CA ARG A 313 4.28 15.16 -0.25
C ARG A 313 4.73 14.31 0.94
N LEU A 314 5.57 14.89 1.80
CA LEU A 314 5.92 14.34 3.10
C LEU A 314 5.72 15.42 4.18
N ASP A 315 4.70 15.24 5.02
CA ASP A 315 4.45 16.07 6.20
C ASP A 315 5.00 15.36 7.44
N ALA A 316 6.16 15.82 7.92
CA ALA A 316 6.87 15.18 9.02
C ALA A 316 6.74 15.95 10.34
N ASP A 317 6.60 15.23 11.45
CA ASP A 317 6.63 15.82 12.79
C ASP A 317 7.27 14.85 13.78
N LYS A 318 8.59 14.95 13.96
CA LYS A 318 9.39 14.01 14.77
C LYS A 318 9.30 12.57 14.26
N GLY A 319 9.12 12.41 12.96
CA GLY A 319 9.20 11.14 12.25
C GLY A 319 10.63 10.69 12.00
N VAL A 320 10.83 9.41 11.70
CA VAL A 320 12.14 8.84 11.38
C VAL A 320 12.11 8.23 9.97
N LEU A 321 12.89 8.79 9.05
CA LEU A 321 13.15 8.20 7.74
C LEU A 321 14.52 7.53 7.78
N LYS A 322 14.56 6.22 7.56
CA LYS A 322 15.79 5.42 7.46
C LYS A 322 16.04 5.14 5.98
N GLN A 323 17.09 5.75 5.42
CA GLN A 323 17.47 5.58 4.03
C GLN A 323 18.49 4.45 3.92
N PHE A 324 18.01 3.23 3.66
CA PHE A 324 18.81 1.98 3.66
C PHE A 324 18.82 1.29 2.29
N ASP A 325 18.36 1.98 1.25
CA ASP A 325 18.33 1.47 -0.11
C ASP A 325 19.24 2.27 -1.04
N PRO A 326 19.95 1.66 -2.01
CA PRO A 326 20.73 2.39 -3.00
C PRO A 326 19.91 3.34 -3.89
N HIS A 327 18.60 3.10 -4.05
CA HIS A 327 17.73 3.97 -4.83
C HIS A 327 17.60 5.37 -4.21
N LYS A 328 17.64 6.40 -5.05
CA LYS A 328 17.41 7.78 -4.60
C LYS A 328 15.97 7.93 -4.15
N LEU A 329 15.74 8.80 -3.17
CA LEU A 329 14.41 9.23 -2.74
C LEU A 329 14.21 10.72 -3.05
N THR A 330 13.16 11.03 -3.80
CA THR A 330 12.75 12.41 -4.08
C THR A 330 11.48 12.77 -3.29
N ILE A 331 11.51 13.87 -2.57
CA ILE A 331 10.37 14.45 -1.86
C ILE A 331 10.07 15.78 -2.55
N ASP A 332 8.92 15.90 -3.22
CA ASP A 332 8.63 17.15 -3.93
C ASP A 332 8.27 18.29 -2.98
N SER A 333 7.39 18.02 -2.01
CA SER A 333 6.95 18.99 -1.01
C SER A 333 7.16 18.41 0.38
N TYR A 334 8.06 19.02 1.14
CA TYR A 334 8.36 18.64 2.52
C TYR A 334 7.80 19.67 3.50
N SER A 335 7.28 19.23 4.64
CA SER A 335 6.94 20.13 5.73
C SER A 335 7.33 19.55 7.09
N GLY A 336 7.68 20.43 8.03
CA GLY A 336 7.93 20.08 9.42
C GLY A 336 9.33 19.52 9.69
N ASN A 337 9.45 18.48 10.52
CA ASN A 337 10.74 18.01 11.02
C ASN A 337 10.85 16.48 11.10
N MET A 338 11.99 15.93 10.67
CA MET A 338 12.30 14.51 10.74
C MET A 338 13.76 14.24 11.10
N HIS A 339 14.00 13.02 11.60
CA HIS A 339 15.31 12.41 11.56
C HIS A 339 15.48 11.65 10.24
N LEU A 340 16.59 11.89 9.56
CA LEU A 340 17.00 11.17 8.36
C LEU A 340 18.24 10.33 8.68
N VAL A 341 18.06 9.03 8.78
CA VAL A 341 19.04 8.08 9.29
C VAL A 341 19.74 7.38 8.14
N TYR A 342 21.07 7.32 8.21
CA TYR A 342 21.93 6.56 7.31
C TYR A 342 22.87 5.65 8.10
N GLU A 343 23.03 4.44 7.58
CA GLU A 343 24.13 3.54 7.96
C GLU A 343 25.39 3.86 7.14
N HIS A 344 26.55 3.60 7.73
CA HIS A 344 27.85 3.75 7.08
C HIS A 344 28.75 2.53 7.35
N ALA A 345 29.74 2.34 6.49
CA ALA A 345 30.77 1.32 6.67
C ALA A 345 32.11 1.95 7.08
N GLY A 346 32.92 1.22 7.84
CA GLY A 346 34.25 1.70 8.22
C GLY A 346 34.18 2.85 9.22
N ASP A 347 34.95 3.92 8.98
CA ASP A 347 35.02 5.10 9.87
C ASP A 347 34.04 6.22 9.48
N GLY A 348 33.26 6.01 8.42
CA GLY A 348 32.24 6.93 7.94
C GLY A 348 32.77 8.25 7.40
N THR A 349 34.09 8.40 7.23
CA THR A 349 34.73 9.66 6.85
C THR A 349 34.64 9.96 5.36
N ASN A 350 34.29 8.97 4.52
CA ASN A 350 34.17 9.11 3.07
C ASN A 350 32.71 8.99 2.63
N THR A 351 32.32 9.75 1.60
CA THR A 351 30.97 9.64 1.00
C THR A 351 30.66 8.20 0.54
N ASN A 352 31.67 7.47 0.08
CA ASN A 352 31.52 6.08 -0.36
C ASN A 352 31.22 5.10 0.78
N ASP A 353 31.38 5.50 2.03
CA ASP A 353 31.04 4.67 3.20
C ASP A 353 29.52 4.55 3.37
N TYR A 354 28.75 5.49 2.80
CA TYR A 354 27.30 5.54 2.82
C TYR A 354 26.73 4.92 1.52
N LYS A 355 26.35 3.65 1.58
CA LYS A 355 25.92 2.88 0.40
C LYS A 355 24.50 3.19 -0.08
N ALA A 356 23.66 3.76 0.78
CA ALA A 356 22.29 4.12 0.42
C ALA A 356 22.25 5.37 -0.48
N GLY A 357 21.16 5.52 -1.23
CA GLY A 357 20.93 6.60 -2.17
C GLY A 357 20.76 7.96 -1.48
N ASP A 358 20.79 9.02 -2.28
CA ASP A 358 20.59 10.38 -1.78
C ASP A 358 19.10 10.67 -1.53
N VAL A 359 18.82 11.63 -0.64
CA VAL A 359 17.49 12.21 -0.47
C VAL A 359 17.47 13.62 -1.06
N HIS A 360 16.54 13.85 -1.99
CA HIS A 360 16.29 15.17 -2.58
C HIS A 360 14.98 15.74 -2.06
N ILE A 361 15.01 16.95 -1.51
CA ILE A 361 13.83 17.74 -1.16
C ILE A 361 13.72 18.88 -2.17
N LYS A 362 12.67 18.88 -3.00
CA LYS A 362 12.51 19.91 -4.03
C LYS A 362 12.03 21.24 -3.47
N LYS A 363 11.08 21.21 -2.54
CA LYS A 363 10.49 22.39 -1.88
C LYS A 363 10.20 22.08 -0.41
N ALA A 364 10.30 23.09 0.45
CA ALA A 364 10.04 22.95 1.86
C ALA A 364 9.10 24.05 2.40
N ALA A 365 8.17 23.70 3.28
CA ALA A 365 7.41 24.70 4.01
C ALA A 365 8.34 25.53 4.92
N ALA A 366 8.02 26.80 5.14
CA ALA A 366 8.83 27.68 6.00
C ALA A 366 9.04 27.07 7.39
N GLY A 367 10.28 27.10 7.88
CA GLY A 367 10.65 26.55 9.19
C GLY A 367 10.83 25.03 9.21
N SER A 368 10.91 24.38 8.05
CA SER A 368 11.17 22.95 7.99
C SER A 368 12.61 22.61 8.36
N ALA A 369 12.82 21.43 8.92
CA ALA A 369 14.11 20.96 9.40
C ALA A 369 14.35 19.48 9.10
N VAL A 370 15.61 19.10 8.83
CA VAL A 370 16.05 17.71 8.77
C VAL A 370 17.26 17.53 9.69
N THR A 371 17.20 16.54 10.57
CA THR A 371 18.36 16.11 11.34
C THR A 371 18.88 14.81 10.75
N MET A 372 20.00 14.89 10.04
CA MET A 372 20.76 13.75 9.53
C MET A 372 21.43 13.01 10.71
N VAL A 373 21.28 11.70 10.76
CA VAL A 373 21.81 10.86 11.85
C VAL A 373 22.59 9.69 11.27
N THR A 374 23.76 9.43 11.84
CA THR A 374 24.51 8.19 11.65
C THR A 374 25.05 7.72 13.01
N ASP A 375 25.49 6.47 13.13
CA ASP A 375 26.02 5.96 14.40
C ASP A 375 27.54 6.20 14.54
N SER A 376 28.02 6.09 15.77
CA SER A 376 29.44 6.24 16.13
C SER A 376 30.30 5.03 15.80
N SER A 377 29.76 3.95 15.23
CA SER A 377 30.50 2.71 15.01
C SER A 377 31.68 2.96 14.08
N GLY A 378 32.89 2.60 14.51
CA GLY A 378 34.11 2.82 13.72
C GLY A 378 34.61 4.28 13.64
N VAL A 379 33.80 5.25 14.07
CA VAL A 379 34.19 6.67 14.10
C VAL A 379 35.10 6.94 15.29
N ALA A 380 36.23 7.60 15.05
CA ALA A 380 37.07 8.13 16.12
C ALA A 380 36.42 9.39 16.75
N VAL A 381 35.39 9.22 17.59
CA VAL A 381 34.56 10.32 18.14
C VAL A 381 35.32 11.33 19.00
N ASN A 382 36.51 10.98 19.49
CA ASN A 382 37.40 11.87 20.23
C ASN A 382 38.40 12.63 19.34
N ASP A 383 38.40 12.37 18.03
CA ASP A 383 39.19 13.11 17.03
C ASP A 383 38.26 14.06 16.26
N GLU A 384 38.45 15.36 16.48
CA GLU A 384 37.68 16.43 15.84
C GLU A 384 37.73 16.35 14.30
N THR A 385 38.87 15.93 13.73
CA THR A 385 39.00 15.80 12.27
C THR A 385 38.18 14.63 11.75
N ALA A 386 38.18 13.49 12.44
CA ALA A 386 37.35 12.34 12.07
C ALA A 386 35.87 12.71 12.16
N VAL A 387 35.44 13.28 13.29
CA VAL A 387 34.05 13.74 13.50
C VAL A 387 33.61 14.70 12.40
N ARG A 388 34.41 15.71 12.06
CA ARG A 388 34.08 16.67 11.00
C ARG A 388 33.94 16.00 9.64
N LYS A 389 34.82 15.06 9.30
CA LYS A 389 34.75 14.33 8.03
C LYS A 389 33.49 13.45 7.96
N THR A 390 33.17 12.73 9.03
CA THR A 390 31.96 11.90 9.11
C THR A 390 30.69 12.73 8.95
N LEU A 391 30.58 13.85 9.68
CA LEU A 391 29.44 14.75 9.57
C LEU A 391 29.31 15.38 8.17
N ASN A 392 30.43 15.74 7.54
CA ASN A 392 30.43 16.26 6.17
C ASN A 392 30.01 15.21 5.13
N ALA A 393 30.52 13.97 5.26
CA ALA A 393 30.16 12.87 4.37
C ALA A 393 28.67 12.54 4.48
N LEU A 394 28.13 12.49 5.71
CA LEU A 394 26.70 12.32 5.97
C LEU A 394 25.89 13.47 5.38
N ALA A 395 26.26 14.72 5.65
CA ALA A 395 25.54 15.90 5.15
C ALA A 395 25.45 15.94 3.61
N GLY A 396 26.44 15.36 2.92
CA GLY A 396 26.46 15.23 1.46
C GLY A 396 25.36 14.32 0.88
N LYS A 397 24.59 13.61 1.71
CA LYS A 397 23.49 12.72 1.28
C LYS A 397 22.13 13.41 1.16
N LEU A 398 22.00 14.65 1.65
CA LEU A 398 20.77 15.44 1.59
C LEU A 398 20.92 16.60 0.60
N TYR A 399 20.02 16.67 -0.37
CA TYR A 399 19.95 17.73 -1.35
C TYR A 399 18.68 18.55 -1.15
N TYR A 400 18.83 19.88 -1.15
CA TYR A 400 17.70 20.80 -1.13
C TYR A 400 17.64 21.58 -2.43
N ASP A 401 16.89 21.04 -3.40
CA ASP A 401 16.88 21.57 -4.76
C ASP A 401 16.24 22.98 -4.80
N GLY A 402 15.30 23.28 -3.88
CA GLY A 402 14.71 24.61 -3.76
C GLY A 402 15.72 25.72 -3.43
N TYR A 403 16.91 25.38 -2.91
CA TYR A 403 17.93 26.38 -2.61
C TYR A 403 18.39 27.15 -3.85
N VAL A 404 18.49 26.48 -5.00
CA VAL A 404 18.97 27.10 -6.25
C VAL A 404 17.96 28.08 -6.83
N SER A 405 16.67 27.95 -6.49
CA SER A 405 15.61 28.90 -6.86
C SER A 405 15.40 30.01 -5.84
N GLY A 406 16.26 30.10 -4.82
CA GLY A 406 16.23 31.16 -3.79
C GLY A 406 15.47 30.78 -2.52
N GLU A 407 14.92 29.57 -2.42
CA GLU A 407 14.19 29.13 -1.23
C GLU A 407 15.14 28.94 -0.03
N ARG A 408 14.71 29.34 1.18
CA ARG A 408 15.50 29.27 2.43
C ARG A 408 14.73 28.64 3.58
N ASN A 409 13.75 27.81 3.24
CA ASN A 409 12.76 27.27 4.17
C ASN A 409 13.24 26.01 4.92
N LEU A 410 14.30 25.36 4.44
CA LEU A 410 14.85 24.14 5.02
C LEU A 410 16.15 24.40 5.80
N SER A 411 16.20 23.91 7.03
CA SER A 411 17.44 23.82 7.82
C SER A 411 17.91 22.37 7.93
N GLY A 412 19.22 22.17 7.92
CA GLY A 412 19.85 20.85 8.05
C GLY A 412 20.81 20.80 9.24
N LYS A 413 20.79 19.71 10.00
CA LYS A 413 21.77 19.40 11.04
C LYS A 413 22.28 17.98 10.82
N ALA A 414 23.57 17.74 11.01
CA ALA A 414 24.14 16.39 11.06
C ALA A 414 24.58 16.05 12.50
N MET A 415 24.39 14.80 12.91
CA MET A 415 24.85 14.29 14.20
C MET A 415 25.31 12.83 14.11
N ILE A 416 26.22 12.48 15.01
CA ILE A 416 26.65 11.12 15.30
C ILE A 416 25.96 10.69 16.59
N ALA A 417 25.21 9.60 16.56
CA ALA A 417 24.53 9.01 17.71
C ALA A 417 25.38 7.87 18.31
N GLU A 418 25.27 7.64 19.62
CA GLU A 418 25.97 6.55 20.32
C GLU A 418 25.53 5.14 19.85
N GLY A 419 24.43 5.04 19.10
CA GLY A 419 23.98 3.85 18.38
C GLY A 419 22.68 4.08 17.60
N LEU A 420 22.52 3.39 16.48
CA LEU A 420 21.31 3.47 15.62
C LEU A 420 20.11 2.65 16.16
N THR A 421 20.37 1.76 17.13
CA THR A 421 19.42 0.79 17.71
C THR A 421 19.09 1.06 19.18
N ALA A 422 19.64 2.11 19.78
CA ALA A 422 19.38 2.48 21.16
C ALA A 422 18.17 3.40 21.26
N SER A 423 16.96 2.85 21.11
CA SER A 423 15.72 3.44 21.62
C SER A 423 14.64 2.38 21.80
#